data_AF-A0A7C2P4K4-F1
#
_entry.id   AF-A0A7C2P4K4-F1
#
_cell.length_a   1.000
_cell.length_b   1.000
_cell.length_c   1.000
_cell.angle_alpha   90.00
_cell.angle_beta   90.00
_cell.angle_gamma   90.00
#
_symmetry.space_group_name_H-M   'P 1'
#
loop_
_entity.id
_entity.type
_entity.pdbx_description
1 polymer ?
#
loop_
_entity_poly.entity_id
_entity_poly.type
_entity_poly.pdbx_seq_one_letter_code
_entity_poly.pdbx_strand_id
1 'polypeptide(L)'
;MKLPHEELLLPLVEDFLAKKGEKGCPRCYLLDHLFDNFYTEEILECLVETYNPLRGYFFKLKDDLLPKDFTFIRLKNLFFYPLFFGKAQELFLSLWKEDVSFTSFYAEVSRLPNPSEVENHLQVISSLGFSRLTKRAEERLAPILKLEKEWLSLKEKEEISKLLFIVSSLPLDEKLKEGIILREEGKEYYYVLWDAQGFSLKEENLPQGAILGFVPGEKLKGEPFSCFSPFLLSLSAFEHAKRAGLMLKEAEGFSLHVLADIIYELEDLGFAKRVYEIAKDYTLQPIELTLSLASIYYTFSDLDTAEKLLRGKLCGCMREDPMVHHNLGLVYLAKGNLSYAEYHLYKAYLLDPENNAIRQRLIQFLFDQGRISDILEILAGKEDLSPQEALILGKIYFRQGDYDRALSLLSQLLASPERDGEASLYLAWLYLNLRKNEEVANLFLDEARSRLSNDEFERLKKELNL
;
A
#
# COMPACT_ATOMS: atom_id res chain seq x y z
N MET A 1 35.96 -10.53 -1.05
CA MET A 1 34.65 -10.19 -1.62
C MET A 1 33.62 -10.33 -0.52
N LYS A 2 32.85 -9.27 -0.24
CA LYS A 2 31.72 -9.32 0.70
C LYS A 2 30.54 -9.94 -0.03
N LEU A 3 29.94 -11.00 0.51
CA LEU A 3 28.78 -11.63 -0.11
C LEU A 3 27.52 -10.82 0.23
N PRO A 4 26.55 -10.70 -0.70
CA PRO A 4 25.26 -10.10 -0.38
C PRO A 4 24.55 -10.90 0.71
N HIS A 5 23.98 -10.23 1.70
CA HIS A 5 23.23 -10.90 2.79
C HIS A 5 24.00 -12.03 3.52
N GLU A 6 25.34 -12.00 3.51
CA GLU A 6 26.21 -13.04 4.06
C GLU A 6 25.85 -13.43 5.50
N GLU A 7 25.65 -12.43 6.36
CA GLU A 7 25.32 -12.61 7.78
C GLU A 7 23.96 -13.31 8.00
N LEU A 8 23.02 -13.13 7.06
CA LEU A 8 21.70 -13.74 7.12
C LEU A 8 21.72 -15.18 6.57
N LEU A 9 22.52 -15.41 5.53
CA LEU A 9 22.55 -16.69 4.81
C LEU A 9 23.49 -17.72 5.45
N LEU A 10 24.61 -17.29 6.04
CA LEU A 10 25.61 -18.19 6.60
C LEU A 10 25.04 -19.20 7.61
N PRO A 11 24.25 -18.81 8.63
CA PRO A 11 23.69 -19.76 9.59
C PRO A 11 22.73 -20.76 8.95
N LEU A 12 22.00 -20.34 7.91
CA LEU A 12 21.04 -21.19 7.20
C LEU A 12 21.75 -22.24 6.35
N VAL A 13 22.80 -21.85 5.62
CA VAL A 13 23.62 -22.79 4.85
C VAL A 13 24.37 -23.76 5.75
N GLU A 14 24.85 -23.31 6.91
CA GLU A 14 25.50 -24.19 7.90
C GLU A 14 24.56 -25.30 8.38
N ASP A 15 23.33 -24.96 8.75
CA ASP A 15 22.30 -25.94 9.15
C ASP A 15 21.95 -26.91 8.00
N PHE A 16 21.84 -26.39 6.77
CA PHE A 16 21.57 -27.20 5.58
C PHE A 16 22.66 -28.24 5.29
N LEU A 17 23.92 -27.82 5.26
CA LEU A 17 25.06 -28.72 5.02
C LEU A 17 25.17 -29.76 6.15
N ALA A 18 24.93 -29.35 7.40
CA ALA A 18 24.90 -30.26 8.53
C ALA A 18 23.80 -31.33 8.39
N LYS A 19 22.59 -30.96 7.95
CA LYS A 19 21.49 -31.90 7.68
C LYS A 19 21.80 -32.88 6.54
N LYS A 20 22.50 -32.43 5.49
CA LYS A 20 22.94 -33.30 4.38
C LYS A 20 24.16 -34.16 4.73
N GLY A 21 24.76 -33.98 5.91
CA GLY A 21 25.97 -34.71 6.33
C GLY A 21 27.22 -34.29 5.56
N GLU A 22 27.17 -33.13 4.90
CA GLU A 22 28.26 -32.59 4.09
C GLU A 22 29.23 -31.79 4.96
N LYS A 23 30.51 -32.16 4.96
CA LYS A 23 31.58 -31.37 5.60
C LYS A 23 32.04 -30.28 4.62
N GLY A 24 31.19 -29.31 4.38
CA GLY A 24 31.46 -28.16 3.51
C GLY A 24 31.72 -26.86 4.29
N CYS A 25 32.45 -25.92 3.69
CA CYS A 25 32.52 -24.55 4.19
C CYS A 25 31.26 -23.79 3.73
N PRO A 26 30.37 -23.32 4.64
CA PRO A 26 29.13 -22.64 4.26
C PRO A 26 29.36 -21.41 3.39
N ARG A 27 30.44 -20.68 3.67
CA ARG A 27 30.84 -19.50 2.88
C ARG A 27 31.28 -19.85 1.46
N CYS A 28 31.97 -20.99 1.27
CA CYS A 28 32.34 -21.46 -0.06
C CYS A 28 31.09 -21.87 -0.84
N TYR A 29 30.15 -22.57 -0.21
CA TYR A 29 28.86 -22.92 -0.82
C TYR A 29 28.11 -21.69 -1.34
N LEU A 30 28.06 -20.60 -0.56
CA LEU A 30 27.48 -19.33 -1.03
C LEU A 30 28.23 -18.71 -2.21
N LEU A 31 29.56 -18.81 -2.26
CA LEU A 31 30.37 -18.30 -3.37
C LEU A 31 30.16 -19.11 -4.66
N ASP A 32 30.12 -20.43 -4.54
CA ASP A 32 29.95 -21.36 -5.67
C ASP A 32 28.56 -21.22 -6.30
N HIS A 33 27.60 -20.66 -5.55
CA HIS A 33 26.22 -20.45 -5.97
C HIS A 33 25.86 -18.96 -6.13
N LEU A 34 26.84 -18.08 -6.33
CA LEU A 34 26.64 -16.65 -6.63
C LEU A 34 27.22 -16.30 -8.02
N PHE A 35 26.36 -15.94 -8.96
CA PHE A 35 26.74 -15.53 -10.32
C PHE A 35 26.10 -14.19 -10.68
N ASP A 36 26.90 -13.22 -11.13
CA ASP A 36 26.42 -11.90 -11.57
C ASP A 36 25.47 -11.20 -10.59
N ASN A 37 25.75 -11.32 -9.29
CA ASN A 37 24.92 -10.80 -8.19
C ASN A 37 23.56 -11.52 -8.00
N PHE A 38 23.46 -12.77 -8.44
CA PHE A 38 22.31 -13.65 -8.22
C PHE A 38 22.72 -14.93 -7.53
N TYR A 39 21.94 -15.33 -6.54
CA TYR A 39 22.03 -16.67 -5.99
C TYR A 39 21.31 -17.67 -6.90
N THR A 40 21.82 -18.90 -6.98
CA THR A 40 21.21 -19.96 -7.81
C THR A 40 20.03 -20.65 -7.12
N GLU A 41 19.33 -21.51 -7.87
CA GLU A 41 18.20 -22.30 -7.37
C GLU A 41 18.58 -23.21 -6.18
N GLU A 42 19.83 -23.65 -6.09
CA GLU A 42 20.35 -24.43 -4.97
C GLU A 42 20.32 -23.65 -3.64
N ILE A 43 20.46 -22.33 -3.69
CA ILE A 43 20.24 -21.48 -2.51
C ILE A 43 18.76 -21.40 -2.16
N LEU A 44 17.85 -21.40 -3.15
CA LEU A 44 16.42 -21.47 -2.88
C LEU A 44 16.05 -22.78 -2.18
N GLU A 45 16.55 -23.92 -2.67
CA GLU A 45 16.36 -25.23 -2.04
C GLU A 45 16.84 -25.23 -0.58
N CYS A 46 18.06 -24.75 -0.35
CA CYS A 46 18.63 -24.59 0.99
C CYS A 46 17.69 -23.79 1.90
N LEU A 47 17.25 -22.62 1.46
CA LEU A 47 16.40 -21.74 2.26
C LEU A 47 15.03 -22.34 2.54
N VAL A 48 14.43 -23.07 1.59
CA VAL A 48 13.14 -23.73 1.81
C VAL A 48 13.26 -24.85 2.86
N GLU A 49 14.40 -25.54 2.94
CA GLU A 49 14.62 -26.59 3.94
C GLU A 49 14.95 -26.07 5.35
N THR A 50 15.63 -24.93 5.44
CA THR A 50 16.08 -24.38 6.74
C THR A 50 15.21 -23.25 7.27
N TYR A 51 14.44 -22.59 6.40
CA TYR A 51 13.60 -21.44 6.71
C TYR A 51 12.19 -21.63 6.13
N ASN A 52 11.40 -22.54 6.74
CA ASN A 52 10.06 -22.93 6.25
C ASN A 52 8.93 -22.38 7.14
N PRO A 53 7.92 -21.67 6.59
CA PRO A 53 7.79 -21.28 5.19
C PRO A 53 8.70 -20.10 4.82
N LEU A 54 9.30 -20.18 3.63
CA LEU A 54 10.11 -19.11 3.08
C LEU A 54 9.18 -18.05 2.45
N ARG A 55 9.09 -16.89 3.08
CA ARG A 55 8.25 -15.78 2.60
C ARG A 55 9.04 -14.88 1.67
N GLY A 56 8.47 -14.54 0.52
CA GLY A 56 9.12 -13.71 -0.48
C GLY A 56 8.19 -13.30 -1.61
N TYR A 57 8.77 -12.70 -2.64
CA TYR A 57 8.08 -12.38 -3.87
C TYR A 57 8.74 -13.11 -5.04
N PHE A 58 7.94 -13.76 -5.88
CA PHE A 58 8.39 -14.16 -7.21
C PHE A 58 8.26 -12.99 -8.18
N PHE A 59 9.18 -12.88 -9.11
CA PHE A 59 9.20 -11.86 -10.14
C PHE A 59 9.44 -12.45 -11.52
N LYS A 60 8.82 -11.81 -12.51
CA LYS A 60 9.16 -11.87 -13.92
C LYS A 60 9.53 -10.47 -14.39
N LEU A 61 10.81 -10.28 -14.70
CA LEU A 61 11.39 -9.08 -15.30
C LEU A 61 12.59 -9.48 -16.16
N LYS A 62 13.04 -8.59 -17.05
CA LYS A 62 14.22 -8.85 -17.88
C LYS A 62 15.51 -8.68 -17.06
N ASP A 63 16.51 -9.51 -17.34
CA ASP A 63 17.81 -9.51 -16.65
C ASP A 63 18.51 -8.14 -16.67
N ASP A 64 18.40 -7.39 -17.76
CA ASP A 64 19.03 -6.08 -17.95
C ASP A 64 18.36 -4.94 -17.16
N LEU A 65 17.18 -5.19 -16.58
CA LEU A 65 16.39 -4.24 -15.81
C LEU A 65 16.40 -4.51 -14.30
N LEU A 66 17.24 -5.44 -13.83
CA LEU A 66 17.35 -5.76 -12.41
C LEU A 66 18.10 -4.65 -11.64
N PRO A 67 17.54 -4.17 -10.52
CA PRO A 67 18.21 -3.18 -9.67
C PRO A 67 19.54 -3.72 -9.13
N LYS A 68 20.64 -3.00 -9.39
CA LYS A 68 22.01 -3.45 -9.03
C LYS A 68 22.25 -3.57 -7.53
N ASP A 69 21.52 -2.79 -6.72
CA ASP A 69 21.65 -2.78 -5.27
C ASP A 69 20.91 -3.94 -4.58
N PHE A 70 20.22 -4.79 -5.37
CA PHE A 70 19.42 -5.90 -4.87
C PHE A 70 19.93 -7.23 -5.43
N THR A 71 20.09 -8.21 -4.55
CA THR A 71 20.45 -9.58 -4.92
C THR A 71 19.19 -10.44 -4.87
N PHE A 72 18.98 -11.22 -5.93
CA PHE A 72 17.84 -12.13 -6.06
C PHE A 72 18.31 -13.58 -6.08
N ILE A 73 17.37 -14.50 -5.89
CA ILE A 73 17.58 -15.92 -6.17
C ILE A 73 16.97 -16.21 -7.54
N ARG A 74 17.75 -16.75 -8.46
CA ARG A 74 17.34 -17.05 -9.83
C ARG A 74 16.76 -18.45 -9.92
N LEU A 75 15.58 -18.55 -10.54
CA LEU A 75 14.86 -19.80 -10.81
C LEU A 75 14.53 -19.85 -12.32
N LYS A 76 15.43 -20.43 -13.12
CA LYS A 76 15.40 -20.35 -14.60
C LYS A 76 15.35 -18.89 -15.10
N ASN A 77 14.21 -18.46 -15.64
CA ASN A 77 13.91 -17.12 -16.15
C ASN A 77 13.09 -16.26 -15.15
N LEU A 78 12.94 -16.75 -13.92
CA LEU A 78 12.23 -16.09 -12.83
C LEU A 78 13.20 -15.70 -11.72
N PHE A 79 12.76 -14.77 -10.87
CA PHE A 79 13.51 -14.34 -9.70
C PHE A 79 12.66 -14.51 -8.45
N PHE A 80 13.30 -14.79 -7.33
CA PHE A 80 12.70 -14.81 -6.01
C PHE A 80 13.45 -13.85 -5.09
N TYR A 81 12.70 -13.03 -4.37
CA TYR A 81 13.22 -12.10 -3.37
C TYR A 81 12.72 -12.49 -1.97
N PRO A 82 13.57 -13.09 -1.12
CA PRO A 82 13.20 -13.40 0.26
C PRO A 82 12.92 -12.14 1.09
N LEU A 83 11.82 -12.11 1.85
CA LEU A 83 11.47 -10.93 2.65
C LEU A 83 12.49 -10.65 3.76
N PHE A 84 13.15 -11.68 4.29
CA PHE A 84 14.15 -11.49 5.34
C PHE A 84 15.43 -10.81 4.85
N PHE A 85 15.62 -10.64 3.53
CA PHE A 85 16.67 -9.76 2.97
C PHE A 85 16.43 -8.28 3.31
N GLY A 86 15.22 -7.91 3.75
CA GLY A 86 14.83 -6.54 4.06
C GLY A 86 14.47 -5.74 2.80
N LYS A 87 14.18 -4.45 2.94
CA LYS A 87 14.11 -3.48 1.82
C LYS A 87 13.17 -3.80 0.64
N ALA A 88 12.25 -4.75 0.76
CA ALA A 88 11.31 -5.09 -0.31
C ALA A 88 10.50 -3.88 -0.80
N GLN A 89 10.13 -2.96 0.10
CA GLN A 89 9.45 -1.73 -0.29
C GLN A 89 10.35 -0.82 -1.14
N GLU A 90 11.61 -0.61 -0.75
CA GLU A 90 12.58 0.15 -1.55
C GLU A 90 12.77 -0.47 -2.94
N LEU A 91 12.77 -1.80 -3.04
CA LEU A 91 12.85 -2.52 -4.32
C LEU A 91 11.68 -2.15 -5.25
N PHE A 92 10.44 -2.27 -4.78
CA PHE A 92 9.27 -1.95 -5.61
C PHE A 92 9.23 -0.48 -5.99
N LEU A 93 9.55 0.42 -5.06
CA LEU A 93 9.62 1.86 -5.32
C LEU A 93 10.66 2.19 -6.38
N SER A 94 11.83 1.56 -6.34
CA SER A 94 12.87 1.72 -7.35
C SER A 94 12.37 1.30 -8.73
N LEU A 95 11.77 0.11 -8.85
CA LEU A 95 11.24 -0.41 -10.11
C LEU A 95 10.12 0.48 -10.70
N TRP A 96 9.19 0.96 -9.87
CA TRP A 96 8.12 1.84 -10.33
C TRP A 96 8.60 3.24 -10.71
N LYS A 97 9.57 3.78 -9.96
CA LYS A 97 10.15 5.10 -10.23
C LYS A 97 10.90 5.12 -11.57
N GLU A 98 11.59 4.04 -11.90
CA GLU A 98 12.33 3.88 -13.16
C GLU A 98 11.45 3.39 -14.32
N ASP A 99 10.14 3.23 -14.10
CA ASP A 99 9.16 2.71 -15.07
C ASP A 99 9.56 1.35 -15.65
N VAL A 100 10.20 0.52 -14.81
CA VAL A 100 10.61 -0.84 -15.18
C VAL A 100 9.37 -1.73 -15.26
N SER A 101 9.22 -2.44 -16.38
CA SER A 101 8.15 -3.42 -16.54
C SER A 101 8.50 -4.71 -15.80
N PHE A 102 7.69 -5.06 -14.79
CA PHE A 102 7.78 -6.32 -14.07
C PHE A 102 6.39 -6.81 -13.65
N THR A 103 6.31 -8.10 -13.31
CA THR A 103 5.17 -8.69 -12.62
C THR A 103 5.67 -9.51 -11.44
N SER A 104 4.96 -9.46 -10.32
CA SER A 104 5.35 -10.15 -9.09
C SER A 104 4.17 -10.53 -8.23
N PHE A 105 4.35 -11.54 -7.38
CA PHE A 105 3.38 -11.91 -6.34
C PHE A 105 4.06 -12.41 -5.08
N TYR A 106 3.40 -12.18 -3.95
CA TYR A 106 3.81 -12.70 -2.66
C TYR A 106 3.61 -14.22 -2.59
N ALA A 107 4.57 -14.95 -2.04
CA ALA A 107 4.47 -16.39 -1.87
C ALA A 107 5.01 -16.84 -0.49
N GLU A 108 4.39 -17.90 0.04
CA GLU A 108 4.88 -18.67 1.18
C GLU A 108 5.34 -20.04 0.68
N VAL A 109 6.66 -20.20 0.53
CA VAL A 109 7.27 -21.36 -0.14
C VAL A 109 7.66 -22.40 0.90
N SER A 110 6.93 -23.51 0.95
CA SER A 110 7.23 -24.66 1.83
C SER A 110 7.90 -25.83 1.12
N ARG A 111 7.93 -25.81 -0.22
CA ARG A 111 8.64 -26.76 -1.08
C ARG A 111 9.09 -26.03 -2.34
N LEU A 112 10.16 -26.51 -2.97
CA LEU A 112 10.65 -25.91 -4.22
C LEU A 112 9.51 -25.91 -5.27
N PRO A 113 9.11 -24.74 -5.79
CA PRO A 113 7.96 -24.66 -6.67
C PRO A 113 8.33 -25.06 -8.10
N ASN A 114 7.35 -25.56 -8.85
CA ASN A 114 7.52 -25.80 -10.27
C ASN A 114 7.60 -24.45 -11.02
N PRO A 115 8.71 -24.13 -11.72
CA PRO A 115 8.85 -22.84 -12.41
C PRO A 115 7.73 -22.55 -13.41
N SER A 116 7.20 -23.58 -14.09
CA SER A 116 6.08 -23.40 -15.04
C SER A 116 4.78 -23.00 -14.34
N GLU A 117 4.53 -23.45 -13.12
CA GLU A 117 3.36 -23.04 -12.34
C GLU A 117 3.47 -21.59 -11.88
N VAL A 118 4.66 -21.19 -11.43
CA VAL A 118 4.97 -19.81 -11.05
C VAL A 118 4.83 -18.88 -12.26
N GLU A 119 5.36 -19.27 -13.42
CA GLU A 119 5.25 -18.49 -14.66
C GLU A 119 3.79 -18.34 -15.13
N ASN A 120 3.01 -19.42 -15.09
CA ASN A 120 1.58 -19.36 -15.44
C ASN A 120 0.81 -18.42 -14.50
N HIS A 121 1.11 -18.43 -13.20
CA HIS A 121 0.47 -17.52 -12.25
C HIS A 121 0.88 -16.05 -12.51
N LEU A 122 2.16 -15.78 -12.76
CA LEU A 122 2.65 -14.46 -13.15
C LEU A 122 2.01 -13.96 -14.46
N GLN A 123 1.72 -14.85 -15.41
CA GLN A 123 1.01 -14.50 -16.65
C GLN A 123 -0.42 -14.01 -16.39
N VAL A 124 -1.16 -14.67 -15.48
CA VAL A 124 -2.51 -14.24 -15.07
C VAL A 124 -2.47 -12.87 -14.41
N ILE A 125 -1.50 -12.65 -13.51
CA ILE A 125 -1.34 -11.35 -12.84
C ILE A 125 -1.00 -10.26 -13.86
N SER A 126 -0.12 -10.56 -14.81
CA SER A 126 0.26 -9.64 -15.88
C SER A 126 -0.91 -9.31 -16.80
N SER A 127 -1.83 -10.24 -17.09
CA SER A 127 -3.00 -9.96 -17.93
C SER A 127 -4.05 -9.10 -17.22
N LEU A 128 -4.09 -9.16 -15.88
CA LEU A 128 -4.83 -8.19 -15.05
C LEU A 128 -4.18 -6.79 -15.02
N GLY A 129 -2.93 -6.65 -15.49
CA GLY A 129 -2.19 -5.39 -15.50
C GLY A 129 -1.40 -5.09 -14.22
N PHE A 130 -1.45 -5.97 -13.22
CA PHE A 130 -0.69 -5.83 -11.97
C PHE A 130 0.81 -6.05 -12.21
N SER A 131 1.60 -5.20 -11.57
CA SER A 131 3.04 -5.36 -11.39
C SER A 131 3.40 -6.03 -10.07
N ARG A 132 2.58 -5.84 -9.03
CA ARG A 132 2.77 -6.43 -7.69
C ARG A 132 1.45 -6.88 -7.09
N LEU A 133 1.33 -8.19 -6.89
CA LEU A 133 0.22 -8.78 -6.15
C LEU A 133 0.64 -9.08 -4.70
N THR A 134 0.11 -8.32 -3.75
CA THR A 134 0.29 -8.59 -2.31
C THR A 134 -0.61 -9.76 -1.87
N LYS A 135 -0.33 -10.36 -0.71
CA LYS A 135 -1.19 -11.39 -0.12
C LYS A 135 -2.65 -10.92 0.02
N ARG A 136 -2.84 -9.70 0.51
CA ARG A 136 -4.16 -9.07 0.66
C ARG A 136 -4.86 -8.88 -0.69
N ALA A 137 -4.12 -8.46 -1.72
CA ALA A 137 -4.67 -8.32 -3.06
C ALA A 137 -5.05 -9.66 -3.68
N GLU A 138 -4.22 -10.69 -3.52
CA GLU A 138 -4.53 -12.05 -3.95
C GLU A 138 -5.80 -12.59 -3.28
N GLU A 139 -5.93 -12.43 -1.97
CA GLU A 139 -7.13 -12.84 -1.23
C GLU A 139 -8.39 -12.07 -1.68
N ARG A 140 -8.28 -10.76 -1.94
CA ARG A 140 -9.42 -9.95 -2.44
C ARG A 140 -9.82 -10.32 -3.86
N LEU A 141 -8.85 -10.62 -4.72
CA LEU A 141 -9.04 -10.87 -6.15
C LEU A 141 -9.11 -12.36 -6.51
N ALA A 142 -9.13 -13.28 -5.53
CA ALA A 142 -9.13 -14.72 -5.79
C ALA A 142 -10.18 -15.19 -6.82
N PRO A 143 -11.45 -14.72 -6.79
CA PRO A 143 -12.43 -15.06 -7.82
C PRO A 143 -12.02 -14.58 -9.22
N ILE A 144 -11.49 -13.36 -9.32
CA ILE A 144 -11.04 -12.74 -10.57
C ILE A 144 -9.81 -13.46 -11.12
N LEU A 145 -8.84 -13.81 -10.28
CA LEU A 145 -7.64 -14.56 -10.69
C LEU A 145 -7.99 -15.91 -11.29
N LYS A 146 -8.98 -16.61 -10.71
CA LYS A 146 -9.48 -17.88 -11.25
C LYS A 146 -10.16 -17.69 -12.59
N LEU A 147 -11.07 -16.71 -12.70
CA LEU A 147 -11.75 -16.38 -13.94
C LEU A 147 -10.79 -15.96 -15.05
N GLU A 148 -9.82 -15.11 -14.75
CA GLU A 148 -8.81 -14.65 -15.69
C GLU A 148 -7.97 -15.82 -16.20
N LYS A 149 -7.57 -16.74 -15.31
CA LYS A 149 -6.84 -17.96 -15.70
C LYS A 149 -7.63 -18.81 -16.69
N GLU A 150 -8.91 -19.04 -16.44
CA GLU A 150 -9.78 -19.79 -17.36
C GLU A 150 -9.98 -19.02 -18.67
N TRP A 151 -10.25 -17.72 -18.58
CA TRP A 151 -10.44 -16.81 -19.70
C TRP A 151 -9.28 -16.79 -20.70
N LEU A 152 -8.04 -16.76 -20.22
CA LEU A 152 -6.86 -16.75 -21.09
C LEU A 152 -6.80 -17.97 -22.03
N SER A 153 -7.44 -19.09 -21.66
CA SER A 153 -7.49 -20.33 -22.46
C SER A 153 -8.72 -20.47 -23.34
N LEU A 154 -9.76 -19.64 -23.16
CA LEU A 154 -11.02 -19.73 -23.90
C LEU A 154 -10.90 -19.21 -25.33
N LYS A 155 -11.70 -19.76 -26.25
CA LYS A 155 -11.76 -19.30 -27.66
C LYS A 155 -12.70 -18.12 -27.83
N GLU A 156 -13.73 -18.04 -26.98
CA GLU A 156 -14.76 -17.01 -26.95
C GLU A 156 -14.17 -15.60 -26.79
N LYS A 157 -12.94 -15.48 -26.26
CA LYS A 157 -12.19 -14.21 -26.23
C LYS A 157 -11.97 -13.59 -27.60
N GLU A 158 -11.96 -14.39 -28.67
CA GLU A 158 -11.86 -13.89 -30.04
C GLU A 158 -13.14 -13.17 -30.48
N GLU A 159 -14.28 -13.50 -29.86
CA GLU A 159 -15.58 -12.88 -30.10
C GLU A 159 -15.99 -11.92 -28.97
N ILE A 160 -15.02 -11.33 -28.25
CA ILE A 160 -15.25 -10.55 -27.03
C ILE A 160 -16.39 -9.53 -27.15
N SER A 161 -16.58 -8.91 -28.32
CA SER A 161 -17.68 -8.00 -28.63
C SER A 161 -19.07 -8.52 -28.30
N LYS A 162 -19.29 -9.82 -28.44
CA LYS A 162 -20.60 -10.47 -28.24
C LYS A 162 -20.78 -10.93 -26.80
N LEU A 163 -19.93 -10.48 -25.87
CA LEU A 163 -19.92 -10.92 -24.49
C LEU A 163 -20.29 -9.78 -23.54
N LEU A 164 -20.78 -10.17 -22.38
CA LEU A 164 -21.14 -9.28 -21.30
C LEU A 164 -20.49 -9.76 -20.01
N PHE A 165 -19.70 -8.89 -19.39
CA PHE A 165 -18.99 -9.17 -18.13
C PHE A 165 -19.71 -8.48 -16.99
N ILE A 166 -20.02 -9.22 -15.92
CA ILE A 166 -20.88 -8.75 -14.83
C ILE A 166 -20.26 -9.09 -13.47
N VAL A 167 -20.36 -8.14 -12.54
CA VAL A 167 -20.18 -8.35 -11.10
C VAL A 167 -21.46 -7.93 -10.39
N SER A 168 -21.97 -8.79 -9.51
CA SER A 168 -23.23 -8.57 -8.79
C SER A 168 -23.10 -8.86 -7.30
N SER A 169 -23.79 -8.09 -6.45
CA SER A 169 -23.85 -8.33 -5.01
C SER A 169 -24.73 -9.53 -4.63
N LEU A 170 -25.64 -9.92 -5.52
CA LEU A 170 -26.57 -11.04 -5.36
C LEU A 170 -26.51 -11.96 -6.59
N PRO A 171 -26.83 -13.25 -6.45
CA PRO A 171 -26.87 -14.15 -7.59
C PRO A 171 -27.94 -13.71 -8.59
N LEU A 172 -27.62 -13.80 -9.88
CA LEU A 172 -28.57 -13.45 -10.95
C LEU A 172 -29.71 -14.48 -11.08
N ASP A 173 -30.85 -14.03 -11.59
CA ASP A 173 -32.01 -14.88 -11.90
C ASP A 173 -31.68 -15.93 -12.98
N GLU A 174 -32.35 -17.09 -12.96
CA GLU A 174 -32.06 -18.18 -13.92
C GLU A 174 -32.22 -17.78 -15.38
N LYS A 175 -33.12 -16.83 -15.70
CA LYS A 175 -33.28 -16.30 -17.05
C LYS A 175 -32.04 -15.53 -17.54
N LEU A 176 -31.29 -14.93 -16.61
CA LEU A 176 -30.01 -14.27 -16.89
C LEU A 176 -28.85 -15.27 -16.96
N LYS A 177 -29.07 -16.51 -16.53
CA LYS A 177 -28.07 -17.59 -16.56
C LYS A 177 -28.06 -18.37 -17.88
N GLU A 178 -29.06 -18.20 -18.74
CA GLU A 178 -29.05 -18.79 -20.08
C GLU A 178 -27.90 -18.16 -20.90
N GLY A 179 -26.90 -18.95 -21.27
CA GLY A 179 -25.72 -18.47 -22.02
C GLY A 179 -24.52 -18.04 -21.17
N ILE A 180 -24.42 -18.47 -19.90
CA ILE A 180 -23.19 -18.33 -19.09
C ILE A 180 -22.03 -19.10 -19.74
N ILE A 181 -20.90 -18.40 -19.90
CA ILE A 181 -19.61 -18.95 -20.31
C ILE A 181 -18.75 -19.24 -19.07
N LEU A 182 -18.62 -18.25 -18.19
CA LEU A 182 -17.86 -18.37 -16.94
C LEU A 182 -18.68 -17.82 -15.77
N ARG A 183 -18.49 -18.41 -14.60
CA ARG A 183 -19.01 -17.89 -13.34
C ARG A 183 -18.08 -18.21 -12.18
N GLU A 184 -17.98 -17.31 -11.22
CA GLU A 184 -17.31 -17.56 -9.95
C GLU A 184 -18.07 -16.91 -8.81
N GLU A 185 -18.08 -17.57 -7.65
CA GLU A 185 -18.70 -17.07 -6.42
C GLU A 185 -17.60 -16.72 -5.42
N GLY A 186 -17.66 -15.50 -4.89
CA GLY A 186 -16.85 -15.05 -3.78
C GLY A 186 -17.68 -14.20 -2.83
N LYS A 187 -17.15 -13.02 -2.44
CA LYS A 187 -17.97 -12.00 -1.76
C LYS A 187 -18.99 -11.37 -2.72
N GLU A 188 -18.66 -11.36 -4.01
CA GLU A 188 -19.51 -10.96 -5.12
C GLU A 188 -19.65 -12.13 -6.10
N TYR A 189 -20.65 -12.04 -6.97
CA TYR A 189 -20.90 -12.99 -8.04
C TYR A 189 -20.40 -12.44 -9.37
N TYR A 190 -19.53 -13.20 -10.03
CA TYR A 190 -18.91 -12.80 -11.28
C TYR A 190 -19.45 -13.67 -12.42
N TYR A 191 -19.82 -13.05 -13.54
CA TYR A 191 -20.37 -13.75 -14.70
C TYR A 191 -19.78 -13.25 -16.01
N VAL A 192 -19.64 -14.16 -16.96
CA VAL A 192 -19.44 -13.88 -18.38
C VAL A 192 -20.58 -14.52 -19.15
N LEU A 193 -21.34 -13.72 -19.88
CA LEU A 193 -22.53 -14.15 -20.64
C LEU A 193 -22.34 -13.85 -22.13
N TRP A 194 -23.06 -14.57 -23.00
CA TRP A 194 -23.31 -14.10 -24.36
C TRP A 194 -24.27 -12.90 -24.33
N ASP A 195 -23.83 -11.78 -24.91
CA ASP A 195 -24.67 -10.61 -25.15
C ASP A 195 -25.55 -10.88 -26.38
N ALA A 196 -26.71 -11.49 -26.12
CA ALA A 196 -27.68 -11.79 -27.16
C ALA A 196 -28.35 -10.49 -27.66
N GLN A 197 -27.69 -9.77 -28.60
CA GLN A 197 -28.15 -8.66 -29.47
C GLN A 197 -29.47 -7.95 -29.08
N GLY A 198 -29.62 -7.54 -27.82
CA GLY A 198 -30.91 -7.05 -27.31
C GLY A 198 -31.18 -7.29 -25.82
N PHE A 199 -30.32 -7.98 -25.08
CA PHE A 199 -30.43 -8.04 -23.63
C PHE A 199 -30.09 -6.67 -23.01
N SER A 200 -31.11 -5.83 -22.84
CA SER A 200 -30.97 -4.59 -22.06
C SER A 200 -30.98 -4.97 -20.59
N LEU A 201 -29.80 -4.97 -19.95
CA LEU A 201 -29.68 -4.91 -18.49
C LEU A 201 -30.46 -3.68 -18.04
N LYS A 202 -31.64 -3.92 -17.45
CA LYS A 202 -32.50 -2.90 -16.84
C LYS A 202 -32.69 -3.25 -15.40
N GLU A 203 -32.80 -2.21 -14.58
CA GLU A 203 -33.04 -2.33 -13.13
C GLU A 203 -34.25 -3.21 -12.81
N GLU A 204 -35.29 -3.18 -13.64
CA GLU A 204 -36.52 -3.99 -13.50
C GLU A 204 -36.28 -5.51 -13.54
N ASN A 205 -35.18 -5.94 -14.18
CA ASN A 205 -34.82 -7.35 -14.34
C ASN A 205 -33.84 -7.83 -13.25
N LEU A 206 -33.47 -6.97 -12.30
CA LEU A 206 -32.49 -7.29 -11.28
C LEU A 206 -33.18 -7.75 -9.97
N PRO A 207 -32.54 -8.67 -9.22
CA PRO A 207 -33.03 -9.00 -7.88
C PRO A 207 -33.17 -7.74 -7.02
N GLN A 208 -34.22 -7.66 -6.21
CA GLN A 208 -34.47 -6.49 -5.39
C GLN A 208 -33.29 -6.21 -4.44
N GLY A 209 -32.71 -5.01 -4.53
CA GLY A 209 -31.54 -4.61 -3.74
C GLY A 209 -30.20 -5.11 -4.27
N ALA A 210 -30.17 -5.75 -5.44
CA ALA A 210 -28.92 -6.08 -6.11
C ALA A 210 -28.20 -4.80 -6.58
N ILE A 211 -26.88 -4.83 -6.48
CA ILE A 211 -25.97 -3.85 -7.05
C ILE A 211 -25.18 -4.59 -8.12
N LEU A 212 -25.08 -4.01 -9.31
CA LEU A 212 -24.45 -4.65 -10.46
C LEU A 212 -23.55 -3.67 -11.21
N GLY A 213 -22.33 -4.13 -11.49
CA GLY A 213 -21.41 -3.50 -12.43
C GLY A 213 -21.25 -4.35 -13.67
N PHE A 214 -21.21 -3.74 -14.85
CA PHE A 214 -21.03 -4.50 -16.08
C PHE A 214 -20.20 -3.79 -17.15
N VAL A 215 -19.64 -4.59 -18.07
CA VAL A 215 -18.89 -4.14 -19.23
C VAL A 215 -19.39 -4.91 -20.45
N PRO A 216 -20.01 -4.24 -21.44
CA PRO A 216 -20.26 -4.82 -22.75
C PRO A 216 -18.94 -5.03 -23.47
N GLY A 217 -18.76 -6.17 -24.09
CA GLY A 217 -17.49 -6.52 -24.71
C GLY A 217 -17.14 -5.68 -25.95
N GLU A 218 -18.12 -5.02 -26.59
CA GLU A 218 -17.84 -4.03 -27.65
C GLU A 218 -16.98 -2.86 -27.13
N LYS A 219 -17.15 -2.45 -25.85
CA LYS A 219 -16.31 -1.38 -25.27
C LYS A 219 -14.85 -1.78 -25.17
N LEU A 220 -14.57 -3.07 -25.01
CA LEU A 220 -13.21 -3.61 -24.85
C LEU A 220 -12.40 -3.60 -26.16
N LYS A 221 -12.99 -3.22 -27.29
CA LYS A 221 -12.26 -3.00 -28.54
C LYS A 221 -11.70 -1.59 -28.69
N GLY A 222 -12.19 -0.64 -27.89
CA GLY A 222 -11.86 0.78 -28.01
C GLY A 222 -11.06 1.29 -26.82
N GLU A 223 -10.18 2.27 -27.09
CA GLU A 223 -9.52 3.03 -26.03
C GLU A 223 -10.55 3.86 -25.24
N PRO A 224 -10.38 4.03 -23.93
CA PRO A 224 -9.25 3.54 -23.12
C PRO A 224 -9.40 2.10 -22.61
N PHE A 225 -10.51 1.41 -22.90
CA PHE A 225 -10.85 0.15 -22.22
C PHE A 225 -10.13 -1.09 -22.74
N SER A 226 -9.62 -1.05 -23.98
CA SER A 226 -8.92 -2.16 -24.64
C SER A 226 -7.69 -2.69 -23.92
N CYS A 227 -7.07 -1.90 -23.05
CA CYS A 227 -5.86 -2.28 -22.33
C CYS A 227 -6.12 -2.89 -20.94
N PHE A 228 -7.39 -3.02 -20.50
CA PHE A 228 -7.73 -3.49 -19.17
C PHE A 228 -8.44 -4.85 -19.19
N SER A 229 -8.23 -5.65 -18.14
CA SER A 229 -9.01 -6.88 -17.93
C SER A 229 -10.50 -6.53 -17.79
N PRO A 230 -11.39 -7.25 -18.50
CA PRO A 230 -12.83 -7.04 -18.38
C PRO A 230 -13.35 -7.31 -16.98
N PHE A 231 -12.71 -8.22 -16.22
CA PHE A 231 -13.10 -8.54 -14.86
C PHE A 231 -12.77 -7.41 -13.88
N LEU A 232 -11.65 -6.71 -14.07
CA LEU A 232 -11.33 -5.52 -13.27
C LEU A 232 -12.22 -4.34 -13.64
N LEU A 233 -12.53 -4.16 -14.93
CA LEU A 233 -13.45 -3.12 -15.37
C LEU A 233 -14.86 -3.35 -14.82
N SER A 234 -15.37 -4.58 -14.84
CA SER A 234 -16.70 -4.89 -14.28
C SER A 234 -16.72 -4.75 -12.76
N LEU A 235 -15.64 -5.14 -12.05
CA LEU A 235 -15.46 -4.84 -10.63
C LEU A 235 -15.47 -3.33 -10.35
N SER A 236 -14.76 -2.53 -11.17
CA SER A 236 -14.71 -1.07 -11.01
C SER A 236 -16.08 -0.42 -11.22
N ALA A 237 -16.87 -0.91 -12.18
CA ALA A 237 -18.23 -0.46 -12.41
C ALA A 237 -19.14 -0.85 -11.23
N PHE A 238 -18.94 -2.02 -10.64
CA PHE A 238 -19.70 -2.48 -9.49
C PHE A 238 -19.42 -1.64 -8.24
N GLU A 239 -18.15 -1.36 -7.94
CA GLU A 239 -17.79 -0.46 -6.83
C GLU A 239 -18.24 0.98 -7.12
N HIS A 240 -18.23 1.42 -8.38
CA HIS A 240 -18.81 2.71 -8.78
C HIS A 240 -20.32 2.73 -8.46
N ALA A 241 -21.10 1.72 -8.88
CA ALA A 241 -22.52 1.63 -8.57
C ALA A 241 -22.77 1.74 -7.06
N LYS A 242 -22.03 0.95 -6.28
CA LYS A 242 -22.12 0.90 -4.82
C LYS A 242 -21.82 2.25 -4.16
N ARG A 243 -20.72 2.91 -4.54
CA ARG A 243 -20.33 4.23 -4.00
C ARG A 243 -21.33 5.33 -4.38
N ALA A 244 -21.95 5.22 -5.55
CA ALA A 244 -22.96 6.16 -6.05
C ALA A 244 -24.39 5.87 -5.56
N GLY A 245 -24.62 4.76 -4.85
CA GLY A 245 -25.97 4.34 -4.42
C GLY A 245 -26.87 3.90 -5.57
N LEU A 246 -26.28 3.39 -6.66
CA LEU A 246 -26.98 2.91 -7.85
C LEU A 246 -27.13 1.39 -7.81
N MET A 247 -28.23 0.86 -8.38
CA MET A 247 -28.40 -0.58 -8.54
C MET A 247 -27.63 -1.14 -9.74
N LEU A 248 -27.39 -0.32 -10.76
CA LEU A 248 -26.79 -0.76 -12.01
C LEU A 248 -25.81 0.29 -12.55
N LYS A 249 -24.60 -0.13 -12.93
CA LYS A 249 -23.63 0.75 -13.57
C LYS A 249 -22.84 0.06 -14.66
N GLU A 250 -22.84 0.66 -15.83
CA GLU A 250 -21.94 0.30 -16.92
C GLU A 250 -20.56 0.93 -16.68
N ALA A 251 -19.49 0.21 -17.02
CA ALA A 251 -18.15 0.78 -17.01
C ALA A 251 -18.04 1.95 -17.99
N GLU A 252 -17.64 3.10 -17.49
CA GLU A 252 -17.44 4.33 -18.23
C GLU A 252 -16.12 4.98 -17.82
N GLY A 253 -15.78 6.13 -18.41
CA GLY A 253 -14.50 6.78 -18.15
C GLY A 253 -14.26 7.08 -16.66
N PHE A 254 -15.30 7.47 -15.90
CA PHE A 254 -15.17 7.66 -14.45
C PHE A 254 -14.93 6.35 -13.68
N SER A 255 -15.39 5.21 -14.19
CA SER A 255 -15.10 3.91 -13.56
C SER A 255 -13.60 3.58 -13.57
N LEU A 256 -12.80 4.21 -14.45
CA LEU A 256 -11.33 4.10 -14.40
C LEU A 256 -10.72 4.82 -13.20
N HIS A 257 -11.32 5.91 -12.73
CA HIS A 257 -10.91 6.52 -11.46
C HIS A 257 -11.15 5.52 -10.31
N VAL A 258 -12.35 4.94 -10.25
CA VAL A 258 -12.68 3.92 -9.24
C VAL A 258 -11.75 2.71 -9.33
N LEU A 259 -11.40 2.26 -10.54
CA LEU A 259 -10.42 1.20 -10.74
C LEU A 259 -9.05 1.58 -10.16
N ALA A 260 -8.57 2.79 -10.42
CA ALA A 260 -7.30 3.27 -9.90
C ALA A 260 -7.30 3.35 -8.36
N ASP A 261 -8.40 3.77 -7.73
CA ASP A 261 -8.55 3.74 -6.26
C ASP A 261 -8.43 2.32 -5.72
N ILE A 262 -9.13 1.36 -6.34
CA ILE A 262 -9.07 -0.05 -5.93
C ILE A 262 -7.63 -0.55 -6.02
N ILE A 263 -6.92 -0.27 -7.11
CA ILE A 263 -5.53 -0.72 -7.30
C ILE A 263 -4.59 -0.02 -6.30
N TYR A 264 -4.82 1.26 -6.00
CA TYR A 264 -4.07 2.01 -4.99
C TYR A 264 -4.24 1.39 -3.60
N GLU A 265 -5.47 1.04 -3.21
CA GLU A 265 -5.78 0.32 -1.96
C GLU A 265 -5.16 -1.08 -1.90
N LEU A 266 -4.93 -1.71 -3.05
CA LEU A 266 -4.25 -3.00 -3.20
C LEU A 266 -2.72 -2.90 -3.24
N GLU A 267 -2.18 -1.69 -3.10
CA GLU A 267 -0.74 -1.37 -2.95
C GLU A 267 0.12 -1.61 -4.20
N ASP A 268 -0.48 -1.70 -5.39
CA ASP A 268 0.25 -1.67 -6.66
C ASP A 268 0.30 -0.23 -7.21
N LEU A 269 1.20 0.58 -6.64
CA LEU A 269 1.28 2.01 -6.96
C LEU A 269 1.67 2.26 -8.42
N GLY A 270 2.46 1.37 -9.03
CA GLY A 270 2.82 1.47 -10.44
C GLY A 270 1.61 1.29 -11.35
N PHE A 271 0.79 0.27 -11.10
CA PHE A 271 -0.43 0.08 -11.87
C PHE A 271 -1.45 1.19 -11.59
N ALA A 272 -1.67 1.56 -10.33
CA ALA A 272 -2.59 2.64 -9.94
C ALA A 272 -2.23 3.97 -10.65
N LYS A 273 -0.95 4.35 -10.66
CA LYS A 273 -0.44 5.53 -11.38
C LYS A 273 -0.87 5.52 -12.86
N ARG A 274 -0.61 4.43 -13.57
CA ARG A 274 -0.98 4.30 -15.00
C ARG A 274 -2.48 4.46 -15.21
N VAL A 275 -3.30 3.85 -14.36
CA VAL A 275 -4.76 3.96 -14.48
C VAL A 275 -5.25 5.38 -14.18
N TYR A 276 -4.73 6.03 -13.14
CA TYR A 276 -5.06 7.44 -12.86
C TYR A 276 -4.66 8.38 -14.02
N GLU A 277 -3.52 8.14 -14.67
CA GLU A 277 -3.08 8.94 -15.82
C GLU A 277 -4.00 8.82 -17.04
N ILE A 278 -4.66 7.68 -17.20
CA ILE A 278 -5.70 7.47 -18.21
C ILE A 278 -7.03 8.08 -17.73
N ALA A 279 -7.40 7.86 -16.47
CA ALA A 279 -8.65 8.33 -15.88
C ALA A 279 -8.77 9.86 -15.78
N LYS A 280 -7.64 10.59 -15.78
CA LYS A 280 -7.60 12.05 -15.67
C LYS A 280 -8.47 12.78 -16.71
N ASP A 281 -8.62 12.20 -17.91
CA ASP A 281 -9.36 12.81 -19.01
C ASP A 281 -10.88 12.53 -18.92
N TYR A 282 -11.28 11.71 -17.95
CA TYR A 282 -12.67 11.27 -17.75
C TYR A 282 -13.20 11.52 -16.33
N THR A 283 -12.33 11.93 -15.40
CA THR A 283 -12.72 12.07 -14.00
C THR A 283 -13.65 13.26 -13.79
N LEU A 284 -14.71 13.04 -13.00
CA LEU A 284 -15.58 14.09 -12.46
C LEU A 284 -15.03 14.67 -11.15
N GLN A 285 -13.94 14.10 -10.65
CA GLN A 285 -13.27 14.42 -9.39
C GLN A 285 -11.79 14.69 -9.67
N PRO A 286 -11.47 15.80 -10.38
CA PRO A 286 -10.11 16.07 -10.84
C PRO A 286 -9.17 16.50 -9.71
N ILE A 287 -9.69 16.98 -8.58
CA ILE A 287 -8.87 17.37 -7.43
C ILE A 287 -8.44 16.10 -6.68
N GLU A 288 -9.39 15.24 -6.35
CA GLU A 288 -9.19 13.96 -5.66
C GLU A 288 -8.22 13.06 -6.42
N LEU A 289 -8.43 12.89 -7.73
CA LEU A 289 -7.50 12.13 -8.59
C LEU A 289 -6.09 12.72 -8.54
N THR A 290 -5.98 14.05 -8.52
CA THR A 290 -4.67 14.72 -8.44
C THR A 290 -4.01 14.57 -7.09
N LEU A 291 -4.78 14.56 -6.00
CA LEU A 291 -4.28 14.27 -4.65
C LEU A 291 -3.72 12.85 -4.59
N SER A 292 -4.42 11.85 -5.14
CA SER A 292 -3.95 10.46 -5.21
C SER A 292 -2.69 10.32 -6.07
N LEU A 293 -2.66 10.90 -7.28
CA LEU A 293 -1.45 10.90 -8.12
C LEU A 293 -0.27 11.58 -7.43
N ALA A 294 -0.48 12.75 -6.82
CA ALA A 294 0.59 13.46 -6.12
C ALA A 294 1.10 12.66 -4.92
N SER A 295 0.25 11.91 -4.20
CA SER A 295 0.65 10.98 -3.15
C SER A 295 1.55 9.85 -3.69
N ILE A 296 1.22 9.29 -4.86
CA ILE A 296 2.07 8.29 -5.52
C ILE A 296 3.44 8.89 -5.88
N TYR A 297 3.47 10.05 -6.53
CA TYR A 297 4.71 10.73 -6.91
C TYR A 297 5.56 11.13 -5.68
N TYR A 298 4.92 11.59 -4.60
CA TYR A 298 5.57 11.82 -3.31
C TYR A 298 6.22 10.55 -2.77
N THR A 299 5.51 9.42 -2.81
CA THR A 299 6.02 8.11 -2.37
C THR A 299 7.19 7.64 -3.23
N PHE A 300 7.20 7.95 -4.53
CA PHE A 300 8.32 7.68 -5.44
C PHE A 300 9.50 8.65 -5.25
N SER A 301 9.38 9.61 -4.31
CA SER A 301 10.31 10.72 -4.11
C SER A 301 10.49 11.60 -5.36
N ASP A 302 9.53 11.59 -6.29
CA ASP A 302 9.42 12.54 -7.39
C ASP A 302 8.62 13.76 -6.91
N LEU A 303 9.27 14.53 -6.05
CA LEU A 303 8.69 15.68 -5.37
C LEU A 303 8.38 16.83 -6.35
N ASP A 304 9.07 16.89 -7.49
CA ASP A 304 8.86 17.92 -8.52
C ASP A 304 7.57 17.67 -9.30
N THR A 305 7.32 16.42 -9.72
CA THR A 305 6.06 16.08 -10.37
C THR A 305 4.88 16.22 -9.40
N ALA A 306 5.03 15.78 -8.15
CA ALA A 306 4.01 15.95 -7.12
C ALA A 306 3.68 17.44 -6.90
N GLU A 307 4.69 18.31 -6.74
CA GLU A 307 4.49 19.76 -6.61
C GLU A 307 3.75 20.32 -7.84
N LYS A 308 4.22 20.02 -9.04
CA LYS A 308 3.66 20.55 -10.29
C LYS A 308 2.17 20.20 -10.43
N LEU A 309 1.81 18.95 -10.14
CA LEU A 309 0.43 18.48 -10.19
C LEU A 309 -0.46 19.25 -9.23
N LEU A 310 -0.05 19.38 -7.97
CA LEU A 310 -0.81 20.06 -6.93
C LEU A 310 -0.94 21.56 -7.19
N ARG A 311 0.15 22.24 -7.58
CA ARG A 311 0.12 23.67 -7.92
C ARG A 311 -0.79 23.95 -9.11
N GLY A 312 -0.88 23.01 -10.06
CA GLY A 312 -1.83 23.09 -11.18
C GLY A 312 -3.31 23.16 -10.76
N LYS A 313 -3.65 22.81 -9.52
CA LYS A 313 -5.01 22.90 -8.98
C LYS A 313 -5.32 24.20 -8.23
N LEU A 314 -4.31 25.05 -8.02
CA LEU A 314 -4.46 26.34 -7.32
C LEU A 314 -4.71 27.51 -8.30
N CYS A 315 -5.54 27.33 -9.34
CA CYS A 315 -5.94 28.49 -10.15
C CYS A 315 -6.74 29.44 -9.26
N GLY A 316 -6.48 30.76 -9.30
CA GLY A 316 -7.29 31.76 -8.59
C GLY A 316 -8.75 31.87 -9.08
N CYS A 317 -9.20 30.93 -9.91
CA CYS A 317 -10.50 30.85 -10.54
C CYS A 317 -11.47 29.89 -9.83
N MET A 318 -10.98 29.07 -8.90
CA MET A 318 -11.77 28.10 -8.13
C MET A 318 -11.51 28.27 -6.63
N ARG A 319 -12.43 27.78 -5.81
CA ARG A 319 -12.21 27.66 -4.36
C ARG A 319 -11.04 26.68 -4.15
N GLU A 320 -10.03 27.13 -3.41
CA GLU A 320 -8.88 26.30 -3.06
C GLU A 320 -9.32 25.14 -2.16
N ASP A 321 -8.83 23.95 -2.48
CA ASP A 321 -9.06 22.74 -1.69
C ASP A 321 -8.00 22.64 -0.57
N PRO A 322 -8.42 22.43 0.70
CA PRO A 322 -7.49 22.38 1.82
C PRO A 322 -6.49 21.22 1.72
N MET A 323 -6.87 20.08 1.15
CA MET A 323 -5.99 18.91 0.99
C MET A 323 -4.91 19.14 -0.07
N VAL A 324 -5.15 19.99 -1.08
CA VAL A 324 -4.11 20.39 -2.04
C VAL A 324 -3.00 21.15 -1.33
N HIS A 325 -3.35 22.09 -0.46
CA HIS A 325 -2.37 22.80 0.36
C HIS A 325 -1.71 21.89 1.39
N HIS A 326 -2.44 20.98 2.01
CA HIS A 326 -1.87 19.99 2.92
C HIS A 326 -0.77 19.16 2.24
N ASN A 327 -1.07 18.57 1.08
CA ASN A 327 -0.11 17.75 0.33
C ASN A 327 1.07 18.58 -0.19
N LEU A 328 0.87 19.84 -0.60
CA LEU A 328 1.97 20.75 -0.92
C LEU A 328 2.87 20.99 0.28
N GLY A 329 2.28 21.19 1.46
CA GLY A 329 3.03 21.30 2.72
C GLY A 329 3.96 20.10 2.91
N LEU A 330 3.44 18.88 2.79
CA LEU A 330 4.23 17.65 2.88
C LEU A 330 5.33 17.57 1.82
N VAL A 331 5.02 17.89 0.56
CA VAL A 331 6.01 17.92 -0.54
C VAL A 331 7.15 18.89 -0.22
N TYR A 332 6.85 20.10 0.26
CA TYR A 332 7.88 21.07 0.61
C TYR A 332 8.69 20.68 1.84
N LEU A 333 8.09 19.99 2.83
CA LEU A 333 8.84 19.41 3.94
C LEU A 333 9.85 18.38 3.44
N ALA A 334 9.43 17.46 2.56
CA ALA A 334 10.33 16.48 1.97
C ALA A 334 11.44 17.12 1.11
N LYS A 335 11.18 18.28 0.50
CA LYS A 335 12.19 19.10 -0.19
C LYS A 335 13.10 19.89 0.76
N GLY A 336 12.84 19.89 2.07
CA GLY A 336 13.54 20.70 3.06
C GLY A 336 13.20 22.20 3.02
N ASN A 337 12.15 22.59 2.30
CA ASN A 337 11.75 23.98 2.15
C ASN A 337 10.72 24.38 3.22
N LEU A 338 11.21 24.65 4.42
CA LEU A 338 10.39 24.89 5.61
C LEU A 338 9.45 26.10 5.46
N SER A 339 9.87 27.17 4.76
CA SER A 339 9.03 28.36 4.59
C SER A 339 7.80 28.12 3.72
N TYR A 340 7.95 27.37 2.61
CA TYR A 340 6.81 27.01 1.77
C TYR A 340 5.94 25.94 2.42
N ALA A 341 6.56 25.00 3.15
CA ALA A 341 5.83 24.03 3.94
C ALA A 341 4.92 24.71 4.97
N GLU A 342 5.47 25.64 5.75
CA GLU A 342 4.73 26.43 6.74
C GLU A 342 3.54 27.16 6.09
N TYR A 343 3.80 27.92 5.02
CA TYR A 343 2.76 28.65 4.30
C TYR A 343 1.59 27.74 3.91
N HIS A 344 1.89 26.58 3.31
CA HIS A 344 0.88 25.67 2.82
C HIS A 344 0.15 24.92 3.94
N LEU A 345 0.84 24.51 5.01
CA LEU A 345 0.19 23.87 6.16
C LEU A 345 -0.74 24.83 6.90
N TYR A 346 -0.33 26.08 7.12
CA TYR A 346 -1.23 27.10 7.70
C TYR A 346 -2.40 27.39 6.78
N LYS A 347 -2.16 27.53 5.48
CA LYS A 347 -3.22 27.78 4.51
C LYS A 347 -4.26 26.64 4.49
N ALA A 348 -3.80 25.39 4.54
CA ALA A 348 -4.68 24.22 4.65
C ALA A 348 -5.53 24.29 5.92
N TYR A 349 -4.90 24.56 7.07
CA TYR A 349 -5.60 24.69 8.36
C TYR A 349 -6.62 25.83 8.36
N LEU A 350 -6.31 26.99 7.78
CA LEU A 350 -7.23 28.11 7.70
C LEU A 350 -8.45 27.83 6.80
N LEU A 351 -8.28 26.99 5.79
CA LEU A 351 -9.36 26.58 4.89
C LEU A 351 -10.28 25.53 5.52
N ASP A 352 -9.75 24.67 6.39
CA ASP A 352 -10.51 23.63 7.10
C ASP A 352 -9.92 23.34 8.51
N PRO A 353 -10.25 24.17 9.52
CA PRO A 353 -9.68 24.05 10.88
C PRO A 353 -10.15 22.82 11.66
N GLU A 354 -11.29 22.23 11.28
CA GLU A 354 -11.87 21.07 11.95
C GLU A 354 -11.30 19.75 11.43
N ASN A 355 -10.56 19.78 10.33
CA ASN A 355 -9.91 18.59 9.80
C ASN A 355 -8.71 18.17 10.66
N ASN A 356 -8.90 17.09 11.41
CA ASN A 356 -7.90 16.54 12.33
C ASN A 356 -6.58 16.20 11.62
N ALA A 357 -6.62 15.67 10.39
CA ALA A 357 -5.40 15.32 9.67
C ALA A 357 -4.57 16.56 9.30
N ILE A 358 -5.23 17.64 8.86
CA ILE A 358 -4.57 18.92 8.54
C ILE A 358 -3.98 19.56 9.80
N ARG A 359 -4.79 19.64 10.86
CA ARG A 359 -4.38 20.22 12.13
C ARG A 359 -3.21 19.46 12.75
N GLN A 360 -3.26 18.12 12.76
CA GLN A 360 -2.18 17.26 13.22
C GLN A 360 -0.86 17.53 12.48
N ARG A 361 -0.88 17.66 11.15
CA ARG A 361 0.34 17.95 10.38
C ARG A 361 0.92 19.33 10.67
N LEU A 362 0.08 20.35 10.81
CA LEU A 362 0.54 21.68 11.21
C LEU A 362 1.14 21.66 12.62
N ILE A 363 0.48 21.00 13.58
CA ILE A 363 0.97 20.88 14.96
C ILE A 363 2.32 20.14 15.00
N GLN A 364 2.45 19.03 14.27
CA GLN A 364 3.73 18.32 14.18
C GLN A 364 4.83 19.24 13.64
N PHE A 365 4.55 19.97 12.55
CA PHE A 365 5.49 20.94 11.99
C PHE A 365 5.89 22.00 13.03
N LEU A 366 4.93 22.62 13.72
CA LEU A 366 5.20 23.64 14.73
C LEU A 366 5.99 23.08 15.93
N PHE A 367 5.72 21.83 16.32
CA PHE A 367 6.43 21.15 17.39
C PHE A 367 7.90 20.94 17.03
N ASP A 368 8.17 20.50 15.79
CA ASP A 368 9.51 20.32 15.27
C ASP A 368 10.27 21.66 15.16
N GLN A 369 9.55 22.77 14.95
CA GLN A 369 10.11 24.14 14.98
C GLN A 369 10.18 24.74 16.40
N GLY A 370 9.73 24.04 17.45
CA GLY A 370 9.71 24.54 18.83
C GLY A 370 8.71 25.67 19.09
N ARG A 371 7.72 25.87 18.21
CA ARG A 371 6.71 26.95 18.29
C ARG A 371 5.53 26.57 19.19
N ILE A 372 5.83 26.37 20.47
CA ILE A 372 4.87 25.84 21.45
C ILE A 372 3.67 26.77 21.68
N SER A 373 3.86 28.09 21.63
CA SER A 373 2.77 29.07 21.79
C SER A 373 1.64 28.84 20.78
N ASP A 374 2.01 28.58 19.53
CA ASP A 374 1.07 28.52 18.42
C ASP A 374 0.30 27.20 18.46
N ILE A 375 0.96 26.12 18.91
CA ILE A 375 0.31 24.83 19.17
C ILE A 375 -0.76 24.99 20.24
N LEU A 376 -0.43 25.67 21.35
CA LEU A 376 -1.38 25.90 22.44
C LEU A 376 -2.56 26.78 22.00
N GLU A 377 -2.34 27.75 21.11
CA GLU A 377 -3.41 28.54 20.52
C GLU A 377 -4.32 27.69 19.61
N ILE A 378 -3.75 26.88 18.72
CA ILE A 378 -4.51 25.98 17.82
C ILE A 378 -5.35 24.97 18.61
N LEU A 379 -4.83 24.46 19.72
CA LEU A 379 -5.49 23.46 20.56
C LEU A 379 -6.39 24.09 21.64
N ALA A 380 -6.41 25.41 21.78
CA ALA A 380 -7.19 26.09 22.81
C ALA A 380 -8.68 25.78 22.66
N GLY A 381 -9.29 25.18 23.69
CA GLY A 381 -10.72 24.86 23.69
C GLY A 381 -11.12 23.68 22.78
N LYS A 382 -10.16 22.94 22.21
CA LYS A 382 -10.45 21.70 21.48
C LYS A 382 -10.68 20.54 22.44
N GLU A 383 -11.84 19.91 22.34
CA GLU A 383 -12.21 18.76 23.18
C GLU A 383 -11.95 17.41 22.48
N ASP A 384 -11.95 17.39 21.14
CA ASP A 384 -11.66 16.20 20.33
C ASP A 384 -10.22 16.23 19.80
N LEU A 385 -9.28 15.81 20.64
CA LEU A 385 -7.87 15.68 20.26
C LEU A 385 -7.62 14.32 19.63
N SER A 386 -6.98 14.29 18.47
CA SER A 386 -6.42 13.04 17.95
C SER A 386 -5.32 12.50 18.88
N PRO A 387 -5.01 11.19 18.85
CA PRO A 387 -3.95 10.62 19.68
C PRO A 387 -2.60 11.34 19.56
N GLN A 388 -2.22 11.76 18.36
CA GLN A 388 -0.98 12.52 18.13
C GLN A 388 -1.03 13.93 18.74
N GLU A 389 -2.16 14.62 18.64
CA GLU A 389 -2.33 15.95 19.22
C GLU A 389 -2.29 15.89 20.75
N ALA A 390 -2.97 14.89 21.34
CA ALA A 390 -2.91 14.62 22.76
C ALA A 390 -1.49 14.27 23.23
N LEU A 391 -0.73 13.52 22.42
CA LEU A 391 0.66 13.18 22.70
C LEU A 391 1.53 14.44 22.76
N ILE A 392 1.47 15.27 21.71
CA ILE A 392 2.26 16.51 21.63
C ILE A 392 1.88 17.46 22.77
N LEU A 393 0.58 17.63 23.03
CA LEU A 393 0.11 18.49 24.12
C LEU A 393 0.54 17.95 25.50
N GLY A 394 0.49 16.64 25.72
CA GLY A 394 0.98 15.99 26.93
C GLY A 394 2.47 16.22 27.16
N LYS A 395 3.29 16.10 26.10
CA LYS A 395 4.73 16.42 26.15
C LYS A 395 4.99 17.90 26.45
N ILE A 396 4.21 18.80 25.85
CA ILE A 396 4.30 20.24 26.12
C ILE A 396 4.01 20.53 27.59
N TYR A 397 2.91 19.99 28.13
CA TYR A 397 2.56 20.17 29.54
C TYR A 397 3.63 19.61 30.48
N PHE A 398 4.21 18.45 30.16
CA PHE A 398 5.30 17.88 30.92
C PHE A 398 6.50 18.84 30.99
N ARG A 399 6.94 19.37 29.82
CA ARG A 399 8.06 20.31 29.73
C ARG A 399 7.79 21.66 30.41
N GLN A 400 6.52 22.07 30.49
CA GLN A 400 6.08 23.27 31.21
C GLN A 400 5.94 23.04 32.73
N GLY A 401 6.10 21.81 33.22
CA GLY A 401 5.94 21.43 34.62
C GLY A 401 4.48 21.22 35.05
N ASP A 402 3.53 21.24 34.11
CA ASP A 402 2.13 20.92 34.38
C ASP A 402 1.92 19.40 34.32
N TYR A 403 2.47 18.76 35.35
CA TYR A 403 2.56 17.31 35.41
C TYR A 403 1.19 16.62 35.55
N ASP A 404 0.19 17.28 36.15
CA ASP A 404 -1.15 16.72 36.28
C ASP A 404 -1.86 16.62 34.93
N ARG A 405 -1.83 17.70 34.11
CA ARG A 405 -2.39 17.66 32.75
C ARG A 405 -1.58 16.75 31.84
N ALA A 406 -0.26 16.73 31.96
CA ALA A 406 0.60 15.81 31.23
C ALA A 406 0.24 14.34 31.53
N LEU A 407 0.09 13.98 32.81
CA LEU A 407 -0.29 12.63 33.20
C LEU A 407 -1.67 12.25 32.68
N SER A 408 -2.64 13.17 32.76
CA SER A 408 -3.98 12.94 32.25
C SER A 408 -3.97 12.60 30.75
N LEU A 409 -3.29 13.39 29.92
CA LEU A 409 -3.26 13.17 28.47
C LEU A 409 -2.42 11.94 28.10
N LEU A 410 -1.19 11.82 28.63
CA LEU A 410 -0.30 10.73 28.24
C LEU A 410 -0.83 9.36 28.71
N SER A 411 -1.54 9.28 29.84
CA SER A 411 -2.13 8.03 30.33
C SER A 411 -3.40 7.62 29.56
N GLN A 412 -4.02 8.49 28.77
CA GLN A 412 -5.08 8.10 27.85
C GLN A 412 -4.52 7.40 26.61
N LEU A 413 -3.23 7.56 26.33
CA LEU A 413 -2.55 7.02 25.16
C LEU A 413 -1.88 5.66 25.43
N LEU A 414 -2.24 4.96 26.51
CA LEU A 414 -1.56 3.74 26.92
C LEU A 414 -1.58 2.61 25.87
N ALA A 415 -2.65 2.56 25.07
CA ALA A 415 -2.83 1.60 23.99
C ALA A 415 -2.62 2.20 22.59
N SER A 416 -2.25 3.48 22.51
CA SER A 416 -2.11 4.20 21.24
C SER A 416 -0.77 3.87 20.57
N PRO A 417 -0.76 3.51 19.28
CA PRO A 417 0.48 3.28 18.52
C PRO A 417 1.29 4.57 18.33
N GLU A 418 0.66 5.74 18.45
CA GLU A 418 1.32 7.05 18.36
C GLU A 418 2.24 7.32 19.55
N ARG A 419 2.09 6.62 20.69
CA ARG A 419 3.00 6.80 21.83
C ARG A 419 4.43 6.47 21.42
N ASP A 420 5.35 7.38 21.67
CA ASP A 420 6.77 7.15 21.44
C ASP A 420 7.54 6.93 22.76
N GLY A 421 8.82 6.56 22.64
CA GLY A 421 9.64 6.25 23.80
C GLY A 421 9.92 7.46 24.71
N GLU A 422 9.89 8.68 24.18
CA GLU A 422 10.00 9.89 25.00
C GLU A 422 8.76 10.07 25.89
N ALA A 423 7.56 9.87 25.34
CA ALA A 423 6.34 9.89 26.14
C ALA A 423 6.30 8.76 27.19
N SER A 424 6.82 7.58 26.88
CA SER A 424 7.00 6.51 27.88
C SER A 424 7.99 6.93 28.99
N LEU A 425 9.10 7.62 28.68
CA LEU A 425 9.98 8.18 29.72
C LEU A 425 9.27 9.22 30.60
N TYR A 426 8.47 10.10 30.01
CA TYR A 426 7.70 11.09 30.77
C TYR A 426 6.69 10.39 31.68
N LEU A 427 5.99 9.36 31.20
CA LEU A 427 5.10 8.56 32.03
C LEU A 427 5.85 7.87 33.17
N ALA A 428 7.02 7.26 32.90
CA ALA A 428 7.84 6.69 33.97
C ALA A 428 8.16 7.72 35.06
N TRP A 429 8.59 8.91 34.66
CA TRP A 429 8.86 10.02 35.59
C TRP A 429 7.62 10.41 36.40
N LEU A 430 6.47 10.57 35.74
CA LEU A 430 5.20 10.96 36.37
C LEU A 430 4.73 9.91 37.38
N TYR A 431 4.85 8.61 37.05
CA TYR A 431 4.45 7.53 37.95
C TYR A 431 5.39 7.38 39.16
N LEU A 432 6.70 7.59 38.97
CA LEU A 432 7.67 7.66 40.07
C LEU A 432 7.40 8.84 41.01
N ASN A 433 7.27 10.05 40.46
CA ASN A 433 7.27 11.28 41.25
C ASN A 433 5.89 11.69 41.77
N LEU A 434 4.83 11.57 40.96
CA LEU A 434 3.48 11.97 41.36
C LEU A 434 2.68 10.84 41.99
N ARG A 435 2.69 9.65 41.38
CA ARG A 435 1.89 8.50 41.84
C ARG A 435 2.62 7.60 42.83
N LYS A 436 3.95 7.75 42.96
CA LYS A 436 4.81 6.92 43.82
C LYS A 436 4.62 5.41 43.55
N ASN A 437 4.49 5.06 42.27
CA ASN A 437 4.31 3.69 41.81
C ASN A 437 5.50 3.25 40.95
N GLU A 438 6.49 2.67 41.61
CA GLU A 438 7.74 2.23 40.98
C GLU A 438 7.52 1.07 40.01
N GLU A 439 6.60 0.15 40.31
CA GLU A 439 6.29 -0.99 39.44
C GLU A 439 5.82 -0.53 38.07
N VAL A 440 4.85 0.40 38.04
CA VAL A 440 4.32 0.95 36.78
C VAL A 440 5.36 1.80 36.06
N ALA A 441 6.18 2.56 36.78
CA ALA A 441 7.23 3.36 36.18
C ALA A 441 8.31 2.50 35.49
N ASN A 442 8.69 1.36 36.09
CA ASN A 442 9.65 0.43 35.50
C ASN A 442 9.14 -0.15 34.17
N LEU A 443 7.85 -0.46 34.07
CA LEU A 443 7.25 -0.91 32.80
C LEU A 443 7.43 0.13 31.67
N PHE A 444 7.24 1.41 31.99
CA PHE A 444 7.42 2.49 31.00
C PHE A 444 8.90 2.77 30.70
N LEU A 445 9.82 2.57 31.65
CA LEU A 445 11.26 2.64 31.40
C LEU A 445 11.72 1.55 30.43
N ASP A 446 11.26 0.32 30.62
CA ASP A 446 11.57 -0.80 29.73
C ASP A 446 10.99 -0.58 28.33
N GLU A 447 9.75 -0.09 28.25
CA GLU A 447 9.15 0.30 26.98
C GLU A 447 9.95 1.41 26.28
N ALA A 448 10.31 2.48 26.99
CA ALA A 448 11.11 3.55 26.43
C ALA A 448 12.46 3.07 25.91
N ARG A 449 13.14 2.18 26.65
CA ARG A 449 14.40 1.55 26.22
C ARG A 449 14.22 0.73 24.94
N SER A 450 13.09 0.07 24.78
CA SER A 450 12.80 -0.71 23.56
C SER A 450 12.52 0.16 22.33
N ARG A 451 12.09 1.41 22.53
CA ARG A 451 11.65 2.32 21.46
C ARG A 451 12.65 3.41 21.09
N LEU A 452 13.56 3.77 21.99
CA LEU A 452 14.60 4.78 21.77
C LEU A 452 15.94 4.14 21.44
N SER A 453 16.81 4.88 20.76
CA SER A 453 18.22 4.50 20.71
C SER A 453 18.84 4.58 22.11
N ASN A 454 19.89 3.78 22.36
CA ASN A 454 20.57 3.78 23.65
C ASN A 454 21.07 5.19 24.03
N ASP A 455 21.61 5.94 23.07
CA ASP A 455 22.13 7.29 23.31
C ASP A 455 21.01 8.28 23.67
N GLU A 456 19.87 8.21 22.98
CA GLU A 456 18.72 9.07 23.27
C GLU A 456 18.09 8.72 24.62
N PHE A 457 17.95 7.42 24.91
CA PHE A 457 17.40 6.93 26.17
C PHE A 457 18.22 7.42 27.35
N GLU A 458 19.54 7.22 27.33
CA GLU A 458 20.43 7.64 28.41
C GLU A 458 20.49 9.17 28.56
N ARG A 459 20.48 9.92 27.45
CA ARG A 459 20.41 11.38 27.48
C ARG A 459 19.14 11.87 28.17
N LEU A 460 17.96 11.42 27.71
CA LEU A 460 16.67 11.85 28.25
C LEU A 460 16.50 11.41 29.71
N LYS A 461 16.92 10.19 30.05
CA LYS A 461 16.91 9.69 31.42
C LYS A 461 17.72 10.59 32.36
N LYS A 462 18.91 11.00 31.93
CA LYS A 462 19.77 11.93 32.67
C LYS A 462 19.14 13.32 32.82
N GLU A 463 18.51 13.86 31.78
CA GLU A 463 17.80 15.14 31.83
C GLU A 463 16.65 15.12 32.85
N LEU A 464 15.96 13.98 32.96
CA LEU A 464 14.83 13.78 33.86
C LEU A 464 15.23 13.37 35.29
N ASN A 465 16.53 13.16 35.56
CA ASN A 465 17.06 12.62 36.82
C ASN A 465 16.42 11.27 37.22
N LEU A 466 16.27 10.36 36.25
CA LEU A 466 15.75 9.00 36.43
C LEU A 466 16.85 7.93 36.58
#